data_AF-A0A1I6PRX0-F1
#
_entry.id   AF-A0A1I6PRX0-F1
#
_cell.length_a   1.000
_cell.length_b   1.000
_cell.length_c   1.000
_cell.angle_alpha   90.00
_cell.angle_beta   90.00
_cell.angle_gamma   90.00
#
_symmetry.space_group_name_H-M   'P 1'
#
loop_
_entity.id
_entity.type
_entity.pdbx_description
1 polymer ?
#
loop_
_entity_poly.entity_id
_entity_poly.type
_entity_poly.pdbx_seq_one_letter_code
_entity_poly.pdbx_strand_id
1 'polypeptide(L)'
;MPHGLRPGDLTTNPVDFTGFADSMAEAMEEELDALLGLDGLPPVSKDESDREVRDRRRFMIAIARGVVRHLAERHDALTVTHDGDTRTVAIDTEQI
;
A
#
# COMPACT_ATOMS: atom_id res chain seq x y z
N MET A 1 14.61 -12.82 3.41
CA MET A 1 13.16 -13.05 3.57
C MET A 1 12.49 -12.52 2.31
N PRO A 2 11.61 -13.27 1.63
CA PRO A 2 10.84 -12.69 0.53
C PRO A 2 9.92 -11.61 1.12
N HIS A 3 10.12 -10.35 0.72
CA HIS A 3 9.24 -9.25 1.08
C HIS A 3 8.02 -9.33 0.14
N GLY A 4 6.94 -9.97 0.61
CA GLY A 4 5.66 -9.95 -0.09
C GLY A 4 5.12 -8.53 -0.19
N LEU A 5 4.23 -8.29 -1.16
CA LEU A 5 3.49 -7.03 -1.24
C LEU A 5 2.57 -6.93 -0.02
N ARG A 6 2.93 -6.06 0.94
CA ARG A 6 2.15 -5.83 2.14
C ARG A 6 1.22 -4.64 1.91
N PRO A 7 -0.09 -4.83 1.68
CA PRO A 7 -0.99 -3.73 1.36
C PRO A 7 -1.16 -2.75 2.53
N GLY A 8 -0.96 -3.21 3.76
CA GLY A 8 -1.35 -2.52 4.98
C GLY A 8 -2.66 -3.09 5.52
N ASP A 9 -2.88 -2.97 6.83
CA ASP A 9 -4.03 -3.59 7.48
C ASP A 9 -4.79 -2.61 8.37
N LEU A 10 -6.09 -2.85 8.46
CA LEU A 10 -6.99 -2.38 9.50
C LEU A 10 -7.48 -3.64 10.18
N THR A 11 -6.92 -3.94 11.35
CA THR A 11 -7.35 -5.08 12.15
C THR A 11 -8.80 -4.88 12.63
N THR A 12 -9.28 -5.72 13.54
CA THR A 12 -10.59 -5.52 14.18
C THR A 12 -10.75 -4.17 14.87
N ASN A 13 -9.65 -3.45 15.12
CA ASN A 13 -9.66 -2.09 15.62
C ASN A 13 -9.47 -1.07 14.48
N PRO A 14 -10.49 -0.25 14.15
CA PRO A 14 -10.44 0.69 13.03
C PRO A 14 -9.51 1.89 13.28
N VAL A 15 -8.91 2.01 14.46
CA VAL A 15 -7.90 3.04 14.78
C VAL A 15 -6.51 2.45 15.04
N ASP A 16 -6.34 1.13 14.87
CA ASP A 16 -5.05 0.47 14.92
C ASP A 16 -4.41 0.50 13.52
N PHE A 17 -3.36 1.31 13.39
CA PHE A 17 -2.59 1.46 12.16
C PHE A 17 -1.20 0.83 12.27
N THR A 18 -0.98 -0.09 13.22
CA THR A 18 0.31 -0.82 13.31
C THR A 18 0.63 -1.54 11.99
N GLY A 19 -0.40 -2.00 11.28
CA GLY A 19 -0.29 -2.59 9.94
C GLY A 19 0.12 -1.60 8.84
N PHE A 20 0.06 -0.28 9.07
CA PHE A 20 0.35 0.77 8.10
C PHE A 20 1.86 0.99 7.89
N ALA A 21 2.66 0.93 8.94
CA ALA A 21 4.12 1.14 8.84
C ALA A 21 4.79 0.03 8.01
N ASP A 22 5.75 0.38 7.16
CA ASP A 22 6.41 -0.49 6.17
C ASP A 22 5.39 -1.20 5.25
N SER A 23 4.33 -0.50 4.85
CA SER A 23 3.30 -1.02 3.93
C SER A 23 3.22 -0.24 2.62
N MET A 24 2.60 -0.86 1.62
CA MET A 24 2.28 -0.20 0.34
C MET A 24 1.40 1.04 0.54
N ALA A 25 0.48 1.01 1.52
CA ALA A 25 -0.37 2.17 1.83
C ALA A 25 0.43 3.35 2.41
N GLU A 26 1.49 3.09 3.18
CA GLU A 26 2.40 4.14 3.66
C GLU A 26 3.21 4.71 2.50
N ALA A 27 3.78 3.86 1.64
CA ALA A 27 4.50 4.32 0.45
C ALA A 27 3.62 5.19 -0.47
N MET A 28 2.32 4.88 -0.58
CA MET A 28 1.36 5.75 -1.31
C MET A 28 1.15 7.10 -0.62
N GLU A 29 1.15 7.17 0.71
CA GLU A 29 1.04 8.42 1.45
C GLU A 29 2.33 9.26 1.32
N GLU A 30 3.51 8.63 1.33
CA GLU A 30 4.79 9.29 1.08
C GLU A 30 4.87 9.88 -0.32
N GLU A 31 4.38 9.16 -1.34
CA GLU A 31 4.30 9.68 -2.71
C GLU A 31 3.35 10.87 -2.81
N LEU A 32 2.20 10.84 -2.11
CA LEU A 32 1.30 11.99 -2.02
C LEU A 32 2.01 13.21 -1.41
N ASP A 33 2.78 13.02 -0.33
CA ASP A 33 3.57 14.10 0.27
C ASP A 33 4.61 14.67 -0.70
N ALA A 34 5.28 13.81 -1.48
CA ALA A 34 6.24 14.24 -2.50
C ALA A 34 5.57 15.09 -3.59
N LEU A 35 4.40 14.67 -4.08
CA LEU A 35 3.62 15.42 -5.08
C LEU A 35 3.17 16.79 -4.55
N LEU A 36 2.68 16.86 -3.31
CA LEU A 36 2.32 18.12 -2.68
C LEU A 36 3.52 19.07 -2.57
N GLY A 37 4.70 18.52 -2.25
CA GLY A 37 5.96 19.28 -2.21
C GLY A 37 6.33 19.90 -3.56
N LEU A 38 6.11 19.19 -4.68
CA LEU A 38 6.36 19.72 -6.03
C LEU A 38 5.44 20.91 -6.37
N ASP A 39 4.22 20.91 -5.83
CA ASP A 39 3.24 21.98 -6.00
C ASP A 39 3.41 23.13 -4.99
N GLY A 40 4.41 23.06 -4.10
CA GLY A 40 4.65 24.06 -3.05
C GLY A 40 3.57 24.04 -1.95
N LEU A 41 2.85 22.94 -1.81
CA LEU A 41 1.82 22.72 -0.80
C LEU A 41 2.41 22.10 0.47
N PRO A 42 1.77 22.30 1.64
CA PRO A 42 2.20 21.65 2.87
C PRO A 42 2.00 20.12 2.79
N PRO A 43 2.84 19.33 3.49
CA PRO A 43 2.66 17.88 3.59
C PRO A 43 1.38 17.54 4.35
N VAL A 44 0.90 16.31 4.19
CA VAL A 44 -0.24 15.80 4.94
C VAL A 44 0.09 15.68 6.43
N SER A 45 -0.90 15.95 7.28
CA SER A 45 -0.77 15.73 8.72
C SER A 45 -0.48 14.26 9.03
N LYS A 46 0.37 13.99 10.01
CA LYS A 46 0.65 12.64 10.53
C LYS A 46 0.07 12.41 11.94
N ASP A 47 -0.76 13.34 12.43
CA ASP A 47 -1.41 13.22 13.74
C ASP A 47 -2.51 12.14 13.71
N GLU A 48 -2.26 11.02 14.36
CA GLU A 48 -3.18 9.87 14.37
C GLU A 48 -4.48 10.14 15.15
N SER A 49 -4.47 11.17 16.02
CA SER A 49 -5.67 11.61 16.74
C SER A 49 -6.63 12.37 15.83
N ASP A 50 -6.16 12.87 14.68
CA ASP A 50 -6.97 13.53 13.67
C ASP A 50 -7.81 12.51 12.89
N ARG A 51 -9.10 12.81 12.75
CA ARG A 51 -10.03 12.00 11.96
C ARG A 51 -9.64 11.96 10.49
N GLU A 52 -9.18 13.08 9.92
CA GLU A 52 -8.83 13.15 8.50
C GLU A 52 -7.64 12.25 8.17
N VAL A 53 -6.65 12.19 9.06
CA VAL A 53 -5.50 11.27 8.95
C VAL A 53 -5.97 9.82 8.95
N ARG A 54 -6.85 9.45 9.89
CA ARG A 54 -7.40 8.09 9.95
C ARG A 54 -8.20 7.74 8.70
N ASP A 55 -9.04 8.64 8.22
CA ASP A 55 -9.88 8.43 7.03
C ASP A 55 -9.02 8.30 5.76
N ARG A 56 -7.98 9.13 5.62
CA ARG A 56 -7.01 9.02 4.53
C ARG A 56 -6.23 7.71 4.57
N ARG A 57 -5.70 7.30 5.74
CA ARG A 57 -4.99 6.02 5.87
C ARG A 57 -5.88 4.83 5.53
N ARG A 58 -7.15 4.84 5.97
CA ARG A 58 -8.13 3.81 5.58
C ARG A 58 -8.35 3.77 4.07
N PHE A 59 -8.43 4.94 3.43
CA PHE A 59 -8.57 5.02 1.98
C PHE A 59 -7.35 4.44 1.25
N MET A 60 -6.13 4.78 1.67
CA MET A 60 -4.90 4.22 1.08
C MET A 60 -4.81 2.70 1.28
N ILE A 61 -5.15 2.20 2.47
CA ILE A 61 -5.23 0.75 2.74
C ILE A 61 -6.23 0.07 1.81
N ALA A 62 -7.42 0.66 1.60
CA ALA A 62 -8.42 0.09 0.71
C ALA A 62 -7.93 0.00 -0.75
N ILE A 63 -7.24 1.03 -1.23
CA ILE A 63 -6.62 1.03 -2.57
C ILE A 63 -5.56 -0.07 -2.65
N ALA A 64 -4.61 -0.10 -1.71
CA ALA A 64 -3.52 -1.07 -1.70
C ALA A 64 -4.04 -2.51 -1.66
N ARG A 65 -5.01 -2.82 -0.78
CA ARG A 65 -5.66 -4.14 -0.74
C ARG A 65 -6.37 -4.47 -2.05
N GLY A 66 -7.03 -3.49 -2.67
CA GLY A 66 -7.65 -3.63 -3.98
C GLY A 66 -6.64 -4.02 -5.07
N VAL A 67 -5.48 -3.35 -5.10
CA VAL A 67 -4.39 -3.64 -6.05
C VAL A 67 -3.82 -5.04 -5.83
N VAL A 68 -3.45 -5.39 -4.59
CA VAL A 68 -2.86 -6.70 -4.30
C VAL A 68 -3.83 -7.82 -4.66
N ARG A 69 -5.12 -7.71 -4.31
CA ARG A 69 -6.15 -8.67 -4.71
C ARG A 69 -6.29 -8.76 -6.23
N HIS A 70 -6.33 -7.61 -6.94
CA HIS A 70 -6.48 -7.60 -8.39
C HIS A 70 -5.33 -8.34 -9.08
N LEU A 71 -4.09 -8.10 -8.63
CA LEU A 71 -2.89 -8.76 -9.16
C LEU A 71 -2.83 -10.24 -8.78
N ALA A 72 -3.29 -10.61 -7.59
CA ALA A 72 -3.38 -12.02 -7.20
C ALA A 72 -4.41 -12.78 -8.03
N GLU A 73 -5.57 -12.20 -8.32
CA GLU A 73 -6.57 -12.83 -9.20
C GLU A 73 -6.11 -12.92 -10.67
N ARG A 74 -5.09 -12.15 -11.06
CA ARG A 74 -4.59 -12.01 -12.44
C ARG A 74 -3.07 -12.11 -12.47
N HIS A 75 -2.53 -13.23 -11.99
CA HIS A 75 -1.08 -13.43 -11.87
C HIS A 75 -0.32 -13.27 -13.21
N ASP A 76 -0.99 -13.47 -14.35
CA ASP A 76 -0.45 -13.22 -15.69
C ASP A 76 -0.23 -11.73 -16.00
N ALA A 77 -0.94 -10.82 -15.30
CA ALA A 77 -0.77 -9.38 -15.46
C ALA A 77 0.55 -8.86 -14.88
N LEU A 78 1.20 -9.60 -13.98
CA LEU A 78 2.51 -9.25 -13.42
C LEU A 78 3.60 -10.18 -13.97
N THR A 79 4.18 -9.79 -15.09
CA THR A 79 5.29 -10.52 -15.72
C THR A 79 6.62 -9.85 -15.37
N VAL A 80 7.47 -10.53 -14.59
CA VAL A 80 8.84 -10.06 -14.33
C VAL A 80 9.78 -10.75 -15.32
N THR A 81 10.45 -9.96 -16.15
CA THR A 81 11.49 -10.43 -17.06
C THR A 81 12.85 -10.01 -16.52
N HIS A 82 13.78 -10.97 -16.43
CA HIS A 82 15.17 -10.69 -16.10
C HIS A 82 16.07 -11.47 -17.06
N ASP A 83 16.90 -10.77 -17.82
CA ASP A 83 17.87 -11.35 -18.77
C ASP A 83 17.31 -12.48 -19.67
N GLY A 84 16.11 -12.29 -20.23
CA GLY A 84 15.50 -13.23 -21.17
C GLY A 84 14.73 -14.40 -20.51
N ASP A 85 14.81 -14.55 -19.19
CA ASP A 85 13.96 -15.45 -18.43
C ASP A 85 12.71 -14.72 -17.95
N THR A 86 11.54 -15.21 -18.37
CA THR A 86 10.24 -14.76 -17.86
C THR A 86 9.86 -15.59 -16.65
N ARG A 87 9.63 -14.95 -15.51
CA ARG A 87 9.05 -15.59 -14.31
C ARG A 87 7.73 -14.94 -13.95
N THR A 88 6.69 -15.74 -13.88
CA THR A 88 5.41 -15.34 -13.28
C THR A 88 5.55 -15.43 -11.76
N VAL A 89 5.32 -14.32 -11.06
CA VAL A 89 5.36 -14.27 -9.59
C VAL A 89 3.92 -14.38 -9.10
N ALA A 90 3.61 -15.46 -8.38
CA ALA A 90 2.36 -15.54 -7.65
C ALA A 90 2.42 -14.59 -6.44
N ILE A 91 1.40 -13.75 -6.28
CA ILE A 91 1.24 -12.90 -5.10
C ILE A 91 0.41 -13.67 -4.09
N ASP A 92 0.99 -13.92 -2.93
CA ASP A 92 0.32 -14.61 -1.83
C ASP A 92 -0.73 -13.68 -1.18
N THR A 93 -1.98 -14.12 -1.20
CA THR A 93 -3.13 -13.40 -0.63
C THR A 93 -3.30 -13.62 0.88
N GLU A 94 -2.60 -14.58 1.50
CA GLU A 94 -2.71 -14.85 2.94
C GLU A 94 -2.21 -13.67 3.81
N GLN A 95 -1.61 -12.64 3.20
CA GLN A 95 -1.13 -11.42 3.86
C GLN A 95 -2.00 -10.17 3.58
N ILE A 96 -3.22 -10.33 3.03
CA ILE A 96 -4.16 -9.24 2.70
C ILE A 96 -5.23 -9.03 3.76
#